data_AF-A0A7Z1R0M6-F1
#
_entry.id   AF-A0A7Z1R0M6-F1
#
_cell.length_a   1.000
_cell.length_b   1.000
_cell.length_c   1.000
_cell.angle_alpha   90.00
_cell.angle_beta   90.00
_cell.angle_gamma   90.00
#
_symmetry.space_group_name_H-M   'P 1'
#
loop_
_entity.id
_entity.type
_entity.pdbx_description
1 polymer ?
#
loop_
_entity_poly.entity_id
_entity_poly.type
_entity_poly.pdbx_seq_one_letter_code
_entity_poly.pdbx_strand_id
1 'polypeptide(L)'
;MTTDPAAKGRSDGHRLHAVSEVATERLTLAQAVRDAMRDELSRDPRVVVLGEDVGIDGGVFRATEGLIEQFGPERVIDTPLAESAIIGMSIGMAATGMRPVAEIQFMGFVYPAINQLFAHAARLR
;
A
#
# COMPACT_ATOMS: atom_id res chain seq x y z
N MET A 1 74.55 6.15 4.11
CA MET A 1 74.55 6.94 5.35
C MET A 1 74.08 8.34 5.03
N THR A 2 72.77 8.57 5.13
CA THR A 2 72.12 9.85 5.47
C THR A 2 70.70 9.50 5.91
N THR A 3 70.40 9.75 7.17
CA THR A 3 69.16 9.45 7.92
C THR A 3 68.11 10.56 7.76
N ASP A 4 66.83 10.16 7.57
CA ASP A 4 65.52 10.62 8.14
C ASP A 4 65.21 12.15 8.24
N PRO A 5 63.96 12.68 8.40
CA PRO A 5 62.68 12.04 8.73
C PRO A 5 61.40 12.63 8.08
N ALA A 6 60.29 11.87 8.07
CA ALA A 6 58.93 12.38 8.37
C ALA A 6 57.86 11.30 8.18
N ALA A 7 57.56 10.60 9.26
CA ALA A 7 56.24 10.03 9.47
C ALA A 7 55.17 11.13 9.47
N LYS A 8 54.23 11.05 8.53
CA LYS A 8 52.94 11.75 8.58
C LYS A 8 52.00 10.86 7.77
N GLY A 9 51.14 10.06 8.38
CA GLY A 9 50.12 10.47 9.32
C GLY A 9 48.83 9.95 8.70
N ARG A 10 48.17 9.02 9.39
CA ARG A 10 46.92 8.39 9.01
C ARG A 10 45.90 9.42 8.51
N SER A 11 45.22 9.12 7.41
CA SER A 11 43.86 9.59 7.21
C SER A 11 43.07 8.45 6.59
N ASP A 12 42.14 7.97 7.40
CA ASP A 12 41.32 6.80 7.18
C ASP A 12 40.52 6.89 5.87
N GLY A 13 40.46 5.74 5.20
CA GLY A 13 39.68 5.56 3.99
C GLY A 13 38.22 5.90 4.25
N HIS A 14 37.74 6.94 3.58
CA HIS A 14 36.33 7.05 3.26
C HIS A 14 36.04 6.00 2.19
N ARG A 15 35.71 4.78 2.61
CA ARG A 15 34.97 3.85 1.77
C ARG A 15 33.63 4.51 1.49
N LEU A 16 33.53 5.17 0.34
CA LEU A 16 32.25 5.56 -0.22
C LEU A 16 31.44 4.28 -0.35
N HIS A 17 30.39 4.13 0.46
CA HIS A 17 29.41 3.07 0.27
C HIS A 17 28.83 3.26 -1.12
N ALA A 18 29.18 2.36 -2.05
CA ALA A 18 28.56 2.32 -3.36
C ALA A 18 27.05 2.20 -3.15
N VAL A 19 26.32 3.21 -3.60
CA VAL A 19 24.85 3.15 -3.65
C VAL A 19 24.54 2.03 -4.63
N SER A 20 24.03 0.91 -4.11
CA SER A 20 23.63 -0.21 -4.94
C SER A 20 22.58 0.28 -5.93
N GLU A 21 22.79 0.01 -7.21
CA GLU A 21 21.81 0.32 -8.25
C GLU A 21 20.50 -0.41 -7.92
N VAL A 22 19.44 0.36 -7.65
CA VAL A 22 18.14 -0.19 -7.29
C VAL A 22 17.52 -0.74 -8.57
N ALA A 23 17.44 -2.07 -8.66
CA ALA A 23 16.75 -2.72 -9.75
C ALA A 23 15.29 -2.23 -9.81
N THR A 24 14.89 -1.68 -10.95
CA THR A 24 13.53 -1.19 -11.18
C THR A 24 12.86 -2.05 -12.26
N GLU A 25 11.63 -2.48 -12.01
CA GLU A 25 10.85 -3.24 -12.97
C GLU A 25 9.86 -2.34 -13.72
N ARG A 26 9.58 -2.67 -14.97
CA ARG A 26 8.58 -1.96 -15.77
C ARG A 26 7.20 -2.56 -15.53
N LEU A 27 6.35 -1.82 -14.84
CA LEU A 27 4.99 -2.24 -14.49
C LEU A 27 3.94 -1.47 -15.30
N THR A 28 2.79 -2.09 -15.54
CA THR A 28 1.56 -1.36 -15.88
C THR A 28 1.07 -0.59 -14.64
N LEU A 29 0.18 0.39 -14.83
CA LEU A 29 -0.40 1.11 -13.68
C LEU A 29 -1.14 0.17 -12.72
N ALA A 30 -1.93 -0.77 -13.24
CA ALA A 30 -2.65 -1.74 -12.42
C ALA A 30 -1.68 -2.62 -11.60
N GLN A 31 -0.58 -3.07 -12.22
CA GLN A 31 0.46 -3.82 -11.51
C GLN A 31 1.14 -2.98 -10.42
N ALA A 32 1.44 -1.70 -10.68
CA ALA A 32 2.03 -0.82 -9.69
C ALA A 32 1.08 -0.57 -8.50
N VAL A 33 -0.23 -0.39 -8.75
CA VAL A 33 -1.24 -0.27 -7.68
C VAL A 33 -1.35 -1.55 -6.86
N ARG A 34 -1.40 -2.71 -7.53
CA ARG A 34 -1.38 -4.02 -6.88
C ARG A 34 -0.17 -4.20 -5.99
N ASP A 35 1.02 -3.92 -6.52
CA ASP A 35 2.28 -4.11 -5.82
C ASP A 35 2.38 -3.20 -4.60
N ALA A 36 1.89 -1.95 -4.69
CA ALA A 36 1.78 -1.06 -3.54
C ALA A 36 0.86 -1.63 -2.43
N MET A 37 -0.28 -2.20 -2.81
CA MET A 37 -1.18 -2.85 -1.84
C MET A 37 -0.56 -4.11 -1.24
N ARG A 38 0.09 -4.95 -2.05
CA ARG A 38 0.81 -6.15 -1.60
C ARG A 38 1.86 -5.82 -0.55
N ASP A 39 2.66 -4.78 -0.80
CA ASP A 39 3.74 -4.38 0.08
C ASP A 39 3.19 -3.90 1.43
N GLU A 40 2.12 -3.10 1.44
CA GLU A 40 1.48 -2.66 2.69
C GLU A 40 0.72 -3.78 3.42
N LEU A 41 0.06 -4.69 2.69
CA LEU A 41 -0.59 -5.88 3.26
C LEU A 41 0.42 -6.80 3.97
N SER A 42 1.63 -6.94 3.38
CA SER A 42 2.75 -7.70 3.95
C SER A 42 3.35 -7.01 5.18
N ARG A 43 3.41 -5.67 5.15
CA ARG A 43 4.08 -4.86 6.16
C ARG A 43 3.25 -4.65 7.42
N ASP A 44 1.95 -4.44 7.30
CA ASP A 44 1.08 -4.08 8.42
C ASP A 44 -0.15 -5.01 8.47
N PRO A 45 -0.29 -5.86 9.51
CA PRO A 45 -1.40 -6.80 9.62
C PRO A 45 -2.76 -6.11 9.78
N ARG A 46 -2.78 -4.79 10.02
CA ARG A 46 -4.00 -3.99 10.14
C ARG A 46 -4.54 -3.52 8.80
N VAL A 47 -3.75 -3.62 7.72
CA VAL A 47 -4.19 -3.20 6.37
C VAL A 47 -5.17 -4.22 5.83
N VAL A 48 -6.30 -3.78 5.29
CA VAL A 48 -7.25 -4.66 4.59
C VAL A 48 -7.66 -4.00 3.30
N VAL A 49 -7.87 -4.79 2.25
CA VAL A 49 -8.44 -4.32 0.98
C VAL A 49 -9.89 -4.78 0.91
N LEU A 50 -10.79 -3.89 0.54
CA LEU A 50 -12.21 -4.22 0.44
C LEU A 50 -12.90 -3.45 -0.67
N GLY A 51 -13.89 -4.07 -1.29
CA GLY A 51 -14.67 -3.49 -2.38
C GLY A 51 -15.40 -4.56 -3.17
N GLU A 52 -16.01 -4.15 -4.27
CA GLU A 52 -16.69 -5.06 -5.20
C GLU A 52 -15.66 -5.78 -6.07
N ASP A 53 -15.75 -7.12 -6.11
CA ASP A 53 -14.93 -8.02 -6.92
C ASP A 53 -13.41 -7.96 -6.65
N VAL A 54 -12.96 -7.31 -5.56
CA VAL A 54 -11.54 -7.14 -5.22
C VAL A 54 -10.87 -8.43 -4.75
N GLY A 55 -11.65 -9.38 -4.25
CA GLY A 55 -11.20 -10.65 -3.70
C GLY A 55 -11.00 -11.69 -4.79
N ILE A 56 -11.99 -12.58 -4.95
CA ILE A 56 -11.87 -13.78 -5.81
C ILE A 56 -11.54 -13.40 -7.27
N ASP A 57 -12.14 -12.34 -7.79
CA ASP A 57 -11.93 -11.92 -9.17
C ASP A 57 -10.68 -11.05 -9.35
N GLY A 58 -10.05 -10.59 -8.27
CA GLY A 58 -8.85 -9.74 -8.32
C GLY A 58 -9.10 -8.34 -8.89
N GLY A 59 -10.34 -7.88 -8.84
CA GLY A 59 -10.82 -6.61 -9.36
C GLY A 59 -11.05 -6.64 -10.87
N VAL A 60 -12.04 -5.87 -11.34
CA VAL A 60 -12.40 -5.75 -12.78
C VAL A 60 -11.21 -5.27 -13.63
N PHE A 61 -10.29 -4.49 -13.04
CA PHE A 61 -9.08 -4.00 -13.69
C PHE A 61 -7.80 -4.79 -13.36
N ARG A 62 -7.92 -5.93 -12.66
CA ARG A 62 -6.78 -6.72 -12.15
C ARG A 62 -5.85 -5.96 -11.21
N ALA A 63 -6.37 -4.93 -10.52
CA ALA A 63 -5.61 -4.13 -9.57
C ALA A 63 -5.34 -4.86 -8.25
N THR A 64 -6.10 -5.92 -7.93
CA THR A 64 -5.95 -6.72 -6.70
C THR A 64 -5.70 -8.21 -6.98
N GLU A 65 -5.38 -8.55 -8.23
CA GLU A 65 -5.13 -9.93 -8.69
C GLU A 65 -4.09 -10.64 -7.81
N GLY A 66 -4.42 -11.83 -7.30
CA GLY A 66 -3.49 -12.66 -6.53
C GLY A 66 -3.40 -12.30 -5.04
N LEU A 67 -4.01 -11.19 -4.59
CA LEU A 67 -3.87 -10.73 -3.20
C LEU A 67 -4.67 -11.63 -2.24
N ILE A 68 -5.84 -12.13 -2.64
CA ILE A 68 -6.65 -12.99 -1.76
C ILE A 68 -5.98 -14.35 -1.53
N GLU A 69 -5.30 -14.90 -2.53
CA GLU A 69 -4.53 -16.13 -2.41
C GLU A 69 -3.33 -15.96 -1.47
N GLN A 70 -2.72 -14.77 -1.47
CA GLN A 70 -1.54 -14.48 -0.66
C GLN A 70 -1.88 -14.13 0.79
N PHE A 71 -2.95 -13.36 1.02
CA PHE A 71 -3.25 -12.77 2.33
C PHE A 71 -4.54 -13.28 2.98
N GLY A 72 -5.34 -14.08 2.27
CA GLY A 72 -6.56 -14.67 2.79
C GLY A 72 -7.80 -13.76 2.71
N PRO A 73 -9.01 -14.36 2.78
CA PRO A 73 -10.29 -13.65 2.67
C PRO A 73 -10.55 -12.68 3.84
N GLU A 74 -9.80 -12.78 4.93
CA GLU A 74 -9.86 -11.84 6.06
C GLU A 74 -9.09 -10.53 5.80
N ARG A 75 -8.21 -10.51 4.79
CA ARG A 75 -7.41 -9.34 4.43
C ARG A 75 -7.81 -8.71 3.09
N VAL A 76 -8.42 -9.49 2.20
CA VAL A 76 -8.94 -9.05 0.90
C VAL A 76 -10.40 -9.48 0.80
N ILE A 77 -11.31 -8.52 0.91
CA ILE A 77 -12.71 -8.77 1.26
C ILE A 77 -13.63 -8.30 0.14
N ASP A 78 -14.34 -9.23 -0.49
CA ASP A 78 -15.46 -8.91 -1.39
C ASP A 78 -16.65 -8.37 -0.58
N THR A 79 -17.17 -7.23 -0.99
CA THR A 79 -18.32 -6.58 -0.35
C THR A 79 -19.59 -6.68 -1.21
N PRO A 80 -20.79 -6.58 -0.61
CA PRO A 80 -22.01 -6.34 -1.38
C PRO A 80 -21.90 -5.06 -2.22
N LEU A 81 -22.65 -4.99 -3.32
CA LEU A 81 -22.77 -3.80 -4.19
C LEU A 81 -23.50 -2.68 -3.46
N ALA A 82 -22.76 -1.90 -2.67
CA ALA A 82 -23.25 -0.84 -1.81
C ALA A 82 -22.09 0.08 -1.37
N GLU A 83 -21.81 1.13 -2.14
CA GLU A 83 -20.65 2.01 -1.96
C GLU A 83 -20.70 2.77 -0.62
N SER A 84 -21.91 3.14 -0.19
CA SER A 84 -22.12 3.74 1.13
C SER A 84 -21.77 2.79 2.28
N ALA A 85 -21.97 1.48 2.10
CA ALA A 85 -21.61 0.47 3.08
C ALA A 85 -20.09 0.20 3.05
N ILE A 86 -19.48 0.13 1.87
CA ILE A 86 -18.02 -0.01 1.70
C ILE A 86 -17.28 1.09 2.47
N ILE A 87 -17.64 2.35 2.23
CA ILE A 87 -17.00 3.48 2.90
C ILE A 87 -17.39 3.55 4.38
N GLY A 88 -18.67 3.32 4.73
CA GLY A 88 -19.11 3.31 6.13
C GLY A 88 -18.38 2.27 6.99
N MET A 89 -18.22 1.05 6.46
CA MET A 89 -17.46 -0.02 7.13
C MET A 89 -15.99 0.36 7.25
N SER A 90 -15.40 0.94 6.20
CA SER A 90 -14.02 1.42 6.21
C SER A 90 -13.79 2.48 7.29
N ILE A 91 -14.72 3.42 7.47
CA ILE A 91 -14.63 4.41 8.55
C ILE A 91 -14.65 3.73 9.92
N GLY A 92 -15.57 2.79 10.13
CA GLY A 92 -15.67 2.03 11.38
C GLY A 92 -14.40 1.22 11.69
N MET A 93 -13.85 0.54 10.68
CA MET A 93 -12.58 -0.19 10.78
C MET A 93 -11.40 0.75 11.10
N ALA A 94 -11.31 1.90 10.42
CA ALA A 94 -10.29 2.89 10.70
C ALA A 94 -10.38 3.43 12.13
N ALA A 95 -11.61 3.68 12.62
CA ALA A 95 -11.87 4.15 13.97
C ALA A 95 -11.42 3.15 15.06
N THR A 96 -11.38 1.85 14.74
CA THR A 96 -10.94 0.79 15.67
C THR A 96 -9.47 0.40 15.47
N GLY A 97 -8.71 1.14 14.65
CA GLY A 97 -7.28 0.97 14.47
C GLY A 97 -6.86 0.11 13.28
N MET A 98 -7.80 -0.37 12.46
CA MET A 98 -7.50 -1.01 11.17
C MET A 98 -7.12 0.05 10.12
N ARG A 99 -6.59 -0.39 8.97
CA ARG A 99 -6.13 0.49 7.89
C ARG A 99 -6.76 0.05 6.56
N PRO A 100 -8.04 0.34 6.35
CA PRO A 100 -8.75 -0.11 5.16
C PRO A 100 -8.32 0.65 3.91
N VAL A 101 -8.14 -0.09 2.82
CA VAL A 101 -7.99 0.38 1.44
C VAL A 101 -9.29 0.01 0.72
N ALA A 102 -10.20 0.97 0.64
CA ALA A 102 -11.52 0.79 0.04
C ALA A 102 -11.48 1.08 -1.46
N GLU A 103 -11.97 0.14 -2.27
CA GLU A 103 -12.15 0.32 -3.72
C GLU A 103 -13.61 0.67 -4.03
N ILE A 104 -13.80 1.71 -4.86
CA ILE A 104 -15.04 1.97 -5.56
C ILE A 104 -14.76 1.71 -7.05
N GLN A 105 -15.47 0.76 -7.64
CA GLN A 105 -15.13 0.16 -8.93
C GLN A 105 -14.99 1.20 -10.07
N PHE A 106 -15.89 2.18 -10.10
CA PHE A 106 -15.81 3.32 -11.01
C PHE A 106 -16.11 4.61 -10.26
N MET A 107 -15.42 5.70 -10.63
CA MET A 107 -15.66 7.01 -10.04
C MET A 107 -17.13 7.47 -10.17
N GLY A 108 -17.84 7.04 -11.22
CA GLY A 108 -19.27 7.31 -11.41
C GLY A 108 -20.18 6.71 -10.31
N PHE A 109 -19.69 5.77 -9.53
CA PHE A 109 -20.41 5.11 -8.44
C PHE A 109 -20.06 5.67 -7.05
N VAL A 110 -19.27 6.73 -6.96
CA VAL A 110 -18.93 7.34 -5.66
C VAL A 110 -20.12 8.07 -5.01
N TYR A 111 -21.14 8.46 -5.78
CA TYR A 111 -22.23 9.33 -5.31
C TYR A 111 -22.99 8.80 -4.08
N PRO A 112 -23.35 7.50 -3.99
CA PRO A 112 -23.98 6.94 -2.79
C PRO A 112 -23.09 7.05 -1.53
N ALA A 113 -21.77 7.10 -1.68
CA ALA A 113 -20.81 7.16 -0.58
C ALA A 113 -20.42 8.59 -0.16
N ILE A 114 -20.85 9.63 -0.89
CA ILE A 114 -20.46 11.02 -0.61
C ILE A 114 -20.78 11.44 0.83
N ASN A 115 -21.96 11.09 1.35
CA ASN A 115 -22.29 11.42 2.74
C ASN A 115 -21.29 10.78 3.73
N GLN A 116 -20.89 9.53 3.50
CA GLN A 116 -19.88 8.86 4.34
C GLN A 116 -18.54 9.58 4.28
N LEU A 117 -18.09 9.99 3.09
CA LEU A 117 -16.82 10.69 2.92
C LEU A 117 -16.81 12.06 3.61
N PHE A 118 -17.80 12.90 3.32
CA PHE A 118 -17.78 14.30 3.76
C PHE A 118 -18.31 14.51 5.17
N ALA A 119 -19.38 13.81 5.56
CA ALA A 119 -19.99 14.01 6.88
C ALA A 119 -19.28 13.20 7.97
N HIS A 120 -18.72 12.04 7.63
CA HIS A 120 -18.11 11.13 8.59
C HIS A 120 -16.59 11.06 8.45
N ALA A 121 -16.03 10.53 7.36
CA ALA A 121 -14.59 10.31 7.22
C ALA A 121 -13.76 11.60 7.41
N ALA A 122 -14.15 12.68 6.73
CA ALA A 122 -13.43 13.95 6.80
C ALA A 122 -13.54 14.69 8.15
N ARG A 123 -14.46 14.29 9.02
CA ARG A 123 -14.77 15.00 10.29
C ARG A 123 -14.50 14.16 11.53
N LEU A 124 -14.09 12.91 11.35
CA LEU A 124 -13.72 12.01 12.44
C LEU A 124 -12.36 12.43 13.03
N ARG A 125 -12.28 12.56 14.36
CA ARG A 125 -11.08 12.97 15.12
C ARG A 125 -11.09 12.37 16.51
#